data_AF-A0ABD5S4A0-F1
#
_entry.id   AF-A0ABD5S4A0-F1
#
_cell.length_a   1.000
_cell.length_b   1.000
_cell.length_c   1.000
_cell.angle_alpha   90.00
_cell.angle_beta   90.00
_cell.angle_gamma   90.00
#
_symmetry.space_group_name_H-M   'P 1'
#
loop_
_entity.id
_entity.type
_entity.pdbx_description
1 polymer ?
#
loop_
_entity_poly.entity_id
_entity_poly.type
_entity_poly.pdbx_seq_one_letter_code
_entity_poly.pdbx_strand_id
1 'polypeptide(L)'
;GRKLANLRENPRVALSVEESVDGDAKWTVTLLGTATVVDDPEATREATRRINRKYGVDDEAWRENTLVRIDVGSATHRTYD
;
A
#
# COMPACT_ATOMS: atom_id res chain seq x y z
N GLY A 1 -8.75 -7.51 12.41
CA GLY A 1 -8.59 -8.86 11.83
C GLY A 1 -7.15 -9.35 11.93
N ARG A 2 -6.88 -10.64 11.65
CA ARG A 2 -5.53 -11.25 11.79
C ARG A 2 -4.43 -10.49 11.03
N LYS A 3 -4.70 -10.03 9.80
CA LYS A 3 -3.72 -9.26 9.01
C LYS A 3 -3.25 -7.98 9.72
N LEU A 4 -4.19 -7.20 10.28
CA LEU A 4 -3.87 -5.99 11.04
C LEU A 4 -3.15 -6.31 12.36
N ALA A 5 -3.48 -7.43 13.01
CA ALA A 5 -2.77 -7.88 14.20
C ALA A 5 -1.31 -8.21 13.89
N ASN A 6 -1.03 -8.88 12.78
CA ASN A 6 0.33 -9.19 12.35
C ASN A 6 1.15 -7.92 12.10
N LEU A 7 0.57 -6.88 11.48
CA LEU A 7 1.25 -5.59 11.27
C LEU A 7 1.58 -4.88 12.59
N ARG A 8 0.72 -4.99 13.61
CA ARG A 8 0.98 -4.43 14.93
C ARG A 8 2.08 -5.18 15.68
N GLU A 9 2.19 -6.49 15.49
CA GLU A 9 3.21 -7.34 16.13
C GLU A 9 4.58 -7.23 15.42
N ASN A 10 4.59 -7.21 14.09
CA ASN A 10 5.79 -7.05 13.28
C ASN A 10 5.52 -6.07 12.13
N PRO A 11 5.99 -4.81 12.24
CA PRO A 11 5.65 -3.77 11.27
C PRO A 11 6.48 -3.86 9.98
N ARG A 12 7.46 -4.78 9.88
CA ARG A 12 8.34 -4.86 8.71
C ARG A 12 7.54 -5.31 7.48
N VAL A 13 7.56 -4.51 6.43
CA VAL A 13 6.81 -4.76 5.19
C VAL A 13 7.68 -4.60 3.95
N ALA A 14 7.27 -5.28 2.89
CA ALA A 14 7.75 -5.08 1.53
C ALA A 14 6.56 -4.80 0.62
N LEU A 15 6.70 -3.80 -0.27
CA LEU A 15 5.76 -3.55 -1.37
C LEU A 15 6.49 -3.83 -2.69
N SER A 16 5.89 -4.67 -3.53
CA SER A 16 6.38 -4.92 -4.88
C SER A 16 5.40 -4.33 -5.89
N VAL A 17 5.93 -3.56 -6.83
CA VAL A 17 5.22 -3.09 -8.02
C VAL A 17 5.96 -3.69 -9.22
N GLU A 18 5.22 -4.27 -10.14
CA GLU A 18 5.77 -4.92 -11.33
C GLU A 18 4.93 -4.55 -12.55
N GLU A 19 5.61 -4.32 -13.66
CA GLU A 19 5.02 -4.43 -14.99
C GLU A 19 5.59 -5.68 -15.66
N SER A 20 4.70 -6.52 -16.17
CA SER A 20 5.04 -7.70 -16.95
C SER A 20 4.19 -7.77 -18.23
N VAL A 21 4.79 -8.32 -19.29
CA VAL A 21 4.13 -8.56 -20.58
C VAL A 21 4.34 -10.02 -20.93
N ASP A 22 3.26 -10.75 -21.21
CA ASP A 22 3.29 -12.18 -21.56
C ASP A 22 4.00 -13.07 -20.52
N GLY A 23 4.02 -12.64 -19.25
CA GLY A 23 4.69 -13.34 -18.15
C GLY A 23 6.15 -12.92 -17.93
N ASP A 24 6.71 -12.09 -18.80
CA ASP A 24 8.05 -11.55 -18.67
C ASP A 24 8.02 -10.18 -17.95
N ALA A 25 8.65 -10.11 -16.78
CA ALA A 25 8.82 -8.86 -16.05
C ALA A 25 9.65 -7.87 -16.88
N LYS A 26 9.15 -6.64 -17.06
CA LYS A 26 9.84 -5.54 -17.76
C LYS A 26 10.57 -4.64 -16.78
N TRP A 27 9.91 -4.33 -15.67
CA TRP A 27 10.55 -3.66 -14.55
C TRP A 27 9.84 -3.97 -13.24
N THR A 28 10.56 -3.79 -12.15
CA THR A 28 10.03 -3.88 -10.79
C THR A 28 10.53 -2.72 -9.93
N VAL A 29 9.69 -2.32 -8.98
CA VAL A 29 10.06 -1.47 -7.84
C VAL A 29 9.76 -2.24 -6.56
N THR A 30 10.79 -2.43 -5.74
CA THR A 30 10.65 -2.98 -4.38
C THR A 30 10.85 -1.88 -3.37
N LEU A 31 9.89 -1.69 -2.47
CA LEU A 31 9.99 -0.81 -1.32
C LEU A 31 10.08 -1.65 -0.05
N LEU A 32 11.05 -1.36 0.81
CA LEU A 32 11.14 -1.93 2.16
C LEU A 32 10.88 -0.83 3.17
N GLY A 33 10.14 -1.14 4.24
CA GLY A 33 9.79 -0.15 5.23
C GLY A 33 9.04 -0.73 6.43
N THR A 34 8.36 0.16 7.14
CA THR A 34 7.52 -0.19 8.29
C THR A 34 6.09 0.28 8.11
N ALA A 35 5.13 -0.57 8.47
CA ALA A 35 3.71 -0.26 8.44
C ALA A 35 3.19 0.18 9.80
N THR A 36 2.30 1.18 9.79
CA THR A 36 1.53 1.63 10.95
C THR A 36 0.05 1.54 10.61
N VAL A 37 -0.72 0.83 11.44
CA VAL A 37 -2.19 0.87 11.37
C VAL A 37 -2.65 2.21 11.92
N VAL A 38 -3.40 2.98 11.13
CA VAL A 38 -3.85 4.32 11.53
C VAL A 38 -5.22 4.20 12.20
N ASP A 39 -5.25 4.43 13.51
CA ASP A 39 -6.46 4.41 14.33
C ASP A 39 -7.07 5.83 14.45
N ASP A 40 -7.11 6.59 13.35
CA ASP A 40 -7.71 7.93 13.23
C ASP A 40 -8.81 7.91 12.14
N PRO A 41 -10.10 8.03 12.52
CA PRO A 41 -11.21 7.98 11.57
C PRO A 41 -11.21 9.13 10.55
N GLU A 42 -10.78 10.33 10.93
CA GLU A 42 -10.79 11.50 10.04
C GLU A 42 -9.65 11.37 9.03
N ALA A 43 -8.43 11.07 9.50
CA ALA A 43 -7.31 10.81 8.61
C ALA A 43 -7.57 9.64 7.65
N THR A 44 -8.25 8.58 8.13
CA THR A 44 -8.68 7.45 7.30
C THR A 44 -9.65 7.90 6.21
N ARG A 45 -10.69 8.66 6.57
CA ARG A 45 -11.68 9.15 5.61
C ARG A 45 -11.06 10.04 4.53
N GLU A 46 -10.18 10.96 4.91
CA GLU A 46 -9.50 11.84 3.95
C GLU A 46 -8.58 11.06 2.99
N ALA A 47 -7.79 10.12 3.53
CA ALA A 47 -6.90 9.30 2.73
C ALA A 47 -7.68 8.39 1.77
N THR A 48 -8.74 7.72 2.25
CA THR A 48 -9.59 6.84 1.43
C THR A 48 -10.22 7.61 0.29
N ARG A 49 -10.78 8.80 0.53
CA ARG A 49 -11.33 9.66 -0.54
C ARG A 49 -10.28 9.98 -1.61
N ARG A 50 -9.06 10.35 -1.21
CA ARG A 50 -7.96 10.62 -2.15
C ARG A 50 -7.59 9.39 -2.97
N ILE A 51 -7.54 8.23 -2.33
CA ILE A 51 -7.26 6.94 -2.99
C ILE A 51 -8.37 6.61 -3.98
N ASN A 52 -9.63 6.69 -3.57
CA ASN A 52 -10.80 6.35 -4.40
C ASN A 52 -10.87 7.20 -5.67
N ARG A 53 -10.65 8.51 -5.56
CA ARG A 53 -10.59 9.40 -6.73
C ARG A 53 -9.49 9.00 -7.71
N LYS A 54 -8.31 8.59 -7.21
CA LYS A 54 -7.22 8.09 -8.07
C LYS A 54 -7.65 6.84 -8.86
N TYR A 55 -8.49 6.00 -8.28
CA TYR A 55 -9.01 4.79 -8.92
C TYR A 55 -10.33 5.02 -9.69
N GLY A 56 -10.85 6.25 -9.75
CA GLY A 56 -12.06 6.59 -10.51
C GLY A 56 -13.34 5.98 -9.95
N VAL A 57 -13.36 5.67 -8.65
CA VAL A 57 -14.53 5.11 -7.96
C VAL A 57 -15.16 6.15 -7.04
N ASP A 58 -16.34 5.81 -6.50
CA ASP A 58 -17.06 6.65 -5.54
C ASP A 58 -16.17 7.02 -4.33
N ASP A 59 -16.20 8.30 -3.94
CA ASP A 59 -15.40 8.87 -2.85
C ASP A 59 -15.58 8.14 -1.52
N GLU A 60 -16.69 7.42 -1.40
CA GLU A 60 -17.13 6.77 -0.19
C GLU A 60 -17.15 5.23 -0.31
N ALA A 61 -16.61 4.70 -1.41
CA ALA A 61 -16.29 3.28 -1.52
C ALA A 61 -15.31 2.87 -0.41
N TRP A 62 -15.50 1.66 0.12
CA TRP A 62 -14.62 1.04 1.11
C TRP A 62 -14.36 1.85 2.40
N ARG A 63 -15.34 2.63 2.85
CA ARG A 63 -15.30 3.37 4.14
C ARG A 63 -14.98 2.48 5.35
N GLU A 64 -15.28 1.19 5.27
CA GLU A 64 -15.02 0.19 6.29
C GLU A 64 -13.55 -0.23 6.38
N ASN A 65 -12.72 0.14 5.39
CA ASN A 65 -11.31 -0.21 5.39
C ASN A 65 -10.52 0.57 6.44
N THR A 66 -9.55 -0.10 7.04
CA THR A 66 -8.57 0.53 7.93
C THR A 66 -7.38 1.04 7.12
N LEU A 67 -7.01 2.31 7.31
CA LEU A 67 -5.85 2.90 6.69
C LEU A 67 -4.55 2.32 7.29
N VAL A 68 -3.58 2.02 6.42
CA VAL A 68 -2.23 1.65 6.81
C VAL A 68 -1.25 2.63 6.17
N ARG A 69 -0.41 3.26 6.99
CA ARG A 69 0.70 4.10 6.52
C ARG A 69 1.95 3.24 6.39
N ILE A 70 2.68 3.41 5.30
CA ILE A 70 4.00 2.79 5.12
C ILE A 70 5.06 3.89 5.14
N ASP A 71 5.94 3.84 6.12
CA ASP A 71 7.15 4.66 6.18
C ASP A 71 8.24 3.91 5.38
N VAL A 72 8.59 4.45 4.21
CA VAL A 72 9.53 3.82 3.26
C VAL A 72 10.96 4.03 3.75
N GLY A 73 11.67 2.92 4.01
CA GLY A 73 13.07 2.93 4.40
C GLY A 73 14.03 2.84 3.21
N SER A 74 13.68 2.06 2.18
CA SER A 74 14.47 1.96 0.95
C SER A 74 13.60 1.66 -0.26
N ALA A 75 14.04 2.10 -1.43
CA ALA A 75 13.44 1.80 -2.72
C ALA A 75 14.50 1.26 -3.69
N THR A 76 14.22 0.13 -4.32
CA THR A 76 15.06 -0.46 -5.36
C THR A 76 14.25 -0.57 -6.63
N HIS A 77 14.79 -0.09 -7.74
CA HIS A 77 14.22 -0.28 -9.07
C HIS A 77 15.10 -1.23 -9.88
N ARG A 78 14.49 -2.04 -10.73
CA ARG A 78 15.20 -2.90 -11.68
C ARG A 78 14.41 -2.96 -12.98
N THR A 79 15.10 -2.75 -14.09
CA THR A 79 14.61 -3.05 -15.44
C THR A 79 15.22 -4.38 -15.89
N TYR A 80 14.49 -5.11 -16.72
CA TYR A 80 14.94 -6.36 -17.33
C TYR A 80 14.97 -6.14 -18.84
N ASP A 81 16.14 -6.38 -19.45
CA ASP A 81 16.36 -6.30 -20.89
C ASP A 81 15.97 -7.60 -21.60
#